data_AF-A0AAV3P7K4-F1
#
_entry.id   AF-A0AAV3P7K4-F1
#
_cell.length_a   1.000
_cell.length_b   1.000
_cell.length_c   1.000
_cell.angle_alpha   90.00
_cell.angle_beta   90.00
_cell.angle_gamma   90.00
#
_symmetry.space_group_name_H-M   'P 1'
#
loop_
_entity.id
_entity.type
_entity.pdbx_description
1 polymer ?
#
loop_
_entity_poly.entity_id
_entity_poly.type
_entity_poly.pdbx_seq_one_letter_code
_entity_poly.pdbx_strand_id
1 'polypeptide(L)' 'MDRDGTKNVGNNVEDKGFNPGLIVLLVIGGLVLTFLIGNYVLYVYAQKTLPPKKKKPISKKKMKKERLKQGVAAPGE' A
#
# COMPACT_ATOMS: atom_id res chain seq x y z
N MET A 1 48.53 33.81 19.82
CA MET A 1 48.06 33.50 18.46
C MET A 1 46.79 32.69 18.63
N ASP A 2 45.72 33.41 18.92
CA ASP A 2 44.47 32.83 19.40
C ASP A 2 43.60 32.49 18.21
N ARG A 3 43.23 31.22 18.12
CA ARG A 3 42.26 30.70 17.16
C ARG A 3 40.88 31.13 17.64
N ASP A 4 40.34 32.21 17.10
CA ASP A 4 38.90 32.40 17.10
C ASP A 4 38.40 32.58 15.67
N GLY A 5 37.87 31.48 15.16
CA GLY A 5 37.06 31.45 13.96
C GLY A 5 35.84 30.59 14.23
N THR A 6 35.20 30.80 15.38
CA THR A 6 33.93 30.16 15.71
C THR A 6 32.85 30.82 14.87
N LYS A 7 32.66 30.29 13.66
CA LYS A 7 31.57 30.68 12.77
C LYS A 7 30.29 30.18 13.41
N ASN A 8 29.60 31.10 14.08
CA ASN A 8 28.30 30.88 14.68
C ASN A 8 27.38 30.16 13.69
N VAL A 9 26.94 28.97 14.05
CA VAL A 9 25.83 28.24 13.42
C VAL A 9 24.57 29.04 13.72
N GLY A 10 24.37 30.10 12.95
CA GLY A 10 23.12 30.84 12.90
C GLY A 10 22.08 29.93 12.29
N ASN A 11 21.41 29.17 13.15
CA ASN A 11 20.10 28.60 12.86
C ASN A 11 19.17 29.77 12.55
N ASN A 12 19.17 30.20 11.30
CA ASN A 12 18.20 31.11 10.73
C ASN A 12 16.89 30.33 10.59
N VAL A 13 16.27 30.04 11.73
CA VAL A 13 14.85 29.75 11.77
C VAL A 13 14.19 31.13 11.70
N GLU A 14 14.22 31.71 10.51
CA GLU A 14 13.35 32.83 10.19
C GLU A 14 11.93 32.29 10.38
N ASP A 15 11.20 32.85 11.35
CA ASP A 15 9.77 32.63 11.54
C ASP A 15 8.97 33.23 10.37
N LYS A 16 9.26 32.77 9.15
CA LYS A 16 8.40 32.94 7.99
C LYS A 16 7.25 31.96 8.19
N GLY A 17 6.10 32.50 8.57
CA GLY A 17 4.86 31.74 8.69
C GLY A 17 4.60 30.85 7.46
N PHE A 18 3.82 29.80 7.65
CA PHE A 18 3.58 28.80 6.61
C PHE A 18 3.15 29.45 5.28
N ASN A 19 3.92 29.17 4.22
CA ASN A 19 3.60 29.64 2.88
C ASN A 19 2.25 29.05 2.43
N PRO A 20 1.32 29.84 1.89
CA PRO A 20 0.03 29.34 1.40
C PRO A 20 0.18 28.18 0.40
N GLY A 21 1.20 28.20 -0.46
CA GLY A 21 1.50 27.09 -1.37
C GLY A 21 1.89 25.79 -0.65
N LEU A 22 2.63 25.88 0.46
CA LEU A 22 2.96 24.71 1.29
C LEU A 22 1.72 24.17 2.01
N ILE A 23 0.87 25.06 2.54
CA ILE A 23 -0.40 24.65 3.16
C ILE A 23 -1.26 23.90 2.15
N VAL A 24 -1.43 24.45 0.95
CA VAL A 24 -2.22 23.82 -0.12
C VAL A 24 -1.64 22.47 -0.52
N LEU A 25 -0.31 22.35 -0.64
CA LEU A 25 0.34 21.08 -0.94
C LEU A 25 0.08 20.03 0.15
N LEU A 26 0.18 20.42 1.42
CA LEU A 26 -0.10 19.51 2.55
C LEU A 26 -1.59 19.12 2.60
N VAL A 27 -2.50 20.05 2.32
CA VAL A 27 -3.95 19.76 2.31
C VAL A 27 -4.31 18.83 1.17
N ILE A 28 -3.92 19.15 -0.07
CA ILE A 28 -4.24 18.32 -1.24
C ILE A 28 -3.49 16.98 -1.17
N GLY A 29 -2.19 17.02 -0.88
CA GLY A 29 -1.37 15.83 -0.74
C GLY A 29 -1.85 14.91 0.38
N GLY A 30 -2.17 15.49 1.55
CA GLY A 30 -2.72 14.76 2.68
C GLY A 30 -4.11 14.18 2.41
N LEU A 31 -4.98 14.94 1.74
CA LEU A 31 -6.32 14.48 1.37
C LEU A 31 -6.26 13.31 0.39
N VAL A 32 -5.45 13.42 -0.66
CA VAL A 32 -5.25 12.35 -1.66
C VAL A 32 -4.61 11.13 -1.02
N LEU A 33 -3.57 11.32 -0.19
CA LEU A 33 -2.87 10.23 0.48
C LEU A 33 -3.81 9.48 1.45
N THR A 34 -4.58 10.21 2.25
CA THR A 34 -5.55 9.61 3.18
C THR A 34 -6.63 8.85 2.42
N PHE A 35 -7.13 9.39 1.30
CA PHE A 35 -8.11 8.73 0.45
C PHE A 35 -7.57 7.43 -0.15
N LEU A 36 -6.34 7.44 -0.66
CA LEU A 36 -5.65 6.26 -1.18
C LEU A 36 -5.45 5.19 -0.11
N ILE A 37 -4.95 5.57 1.07
CA ILE A 37 -4.72 4.64 2.18
C ILE A 37 -6.05 4.06 2.67
N GLY A 38 -7.06 4.91 2.90
CA GLY A 38 -8.39 4.47 3.33
C GLY A 38 -9.02 3.51 2.34
N ASN A 39 -8.93 3.81 1.03
CA ASN A 39 -9.45 2.93 -0.01
C ASN A 39 -8.67 1.61 -0.11
N TYR A 40 -7.34 1.66 0.04
CA TYR A 40 -6.52 0.45 0.03
C TYR A 40 -6.82 -0.45 1.22
N VAL A 41 -6.92 0.11 2.43
CA VAL A 41 -7.28 -0.64 3.65
C VAL A 41 -8.66 -1.24 3.49
N LEU A 42 -9.65 -0.48 2.99
CA LEU A 42 -11.00 -0.98 2.74
C LEU A 42 -11.02 -2.09 1.69
N TYR A 43 -10.25 -1.96 0.61
CA TYR A 43 -10.10 -2.98 -0.42
C TYR A 43 -9.50 -4.27 0.15
N VAL A 44 -8.44 -4.17 0.96
CA VAL A 44 -7.81 -5.33 1.61
C VAL A 44 -8.74 -5.95 2.63
N TYR A 45 -9.46 -5.14 3.41
CA TYR A 45 -10.45 -5.62 4.38
C TYR A 45 -11.57 -6.38 3.68
N ALA A 46 -12.15 -5.79 2.62
CA ALA A 46 -13.16 -6.43 1.81
C ALA A 46 -12.64 -7.74 1.21
N GLN A 47 -11.41 -7.80 0.69
CA GLN A 47 -10.86 -9.07 0.18
C GLN A 47 -10.66 -10.15 1.26
N LYS A 48 -10.39 -9.75 2.51
CA LYS A 48 -10.29 -10.69 3.64
C LYS A 48 -11.65 -11.21 4.09
N THR A 49 -12.69 -10.38 4.03
CA THR A 49 -14.06 -10.74 4.43
C THR A 49 -14.88 -11.35 3.29
N LEU A 50 -14.52 -11.05 2.05
CA LEU A 50 -15.14 -11.64 0.88
C LEU A 50 -14.61 -13.08 0.77
N PRO A 51 -15.50 -14.09 0.69
CA PRO A 51 -15.07 -15.45 0.45
C PRO A 51 -14.24 -15.46 -0.84
N PRO A 52 -13.09 -16.17 -0.87
CA PRO A 52 -12.21 -16.22 -2.03
C PRO A 52 -13.07 -16.49 -3.23
N LYS A 53 -13.04 -15.58 -4.23
CA LYS A 53 -13.89 -15.62 -5.44
C LYS A 53 -14.06 -17.08 -5.81
N LYS A 54 -15.24 -17.64 -5.52
CA LYS A 54 -15.49 -19.06 -5.73
C LYS A 54 -15.25 -19.26 -7.22
N LYS A 55 -14.07 -19.79 -7.59
CA LYS A 55 -13.83 -20.26 -8.95
C LYS A 55 -15.03 -21.16 -9.20
N LYS A 56 -15.81 -20.86 -10.26
CA LYS A 56 -17.07 -21.57 -10.55
C LYS A 56 -16.86 -23.03 -10.20
N PRO A 57 -17.59 -23.61 -9.23
CA PRO A 57 -17.27 -24.92 -8.71
C PRO A 57 -17.21 -25.84 -9.91
N ILE A 58 -15.99 -26.25 -10.21
CA ILE A 58 -15.75 -27.00 -11.42
C ILE A 58 -16.35 -28.36 -11.10
N SER A 59 -17.37 -28.79 -11.85
CA SER A 59 -18.02 -30.08 -11.60
C SER A 59 -16.95 -31.16 -11.38
N LYS A 60 -17.13 -32.02 -10.36
CA LYS A 60 -16.15 -33.06 -10.00
C LYS A 60 -15.70 -33.87 -11.22
N LYS A 61 -16.58 -34.05 -12.22
CA LYS A 61 -16.26 -34.65 -13.53
C LYS A 61 -15.19 -33.87 -14.33
N LYS A 62 -15.30 -32.54 -14.40
CA LYS A 62 -14.32 -31.69 -15.09
C LYS A 62 -13.00 -31.60 -14.30
N MET A 63 -13.04 -31.56 -12.96
CA MET A 63 -11.82 -31.63 -12.15
C MET A 63 -11.07 -32.94 -12.36
N LYS A 64 -11.78 -34.08 -12.35
CA LYS A 64 -11.18 -35.39 -12.64
C LYS A 64 -10.60 -35.41 -14.06
N LYS A 65 -11.34 -34.90 -15.06
CA LYS A 65 -10.86 -34.81 -16.45
C LYS A 65 -9.62 -33.94 -16.62
N GLU A 66 -9.56 -32.79 -15.96
CA GLU A 66 -8.37 -31.89 -16.01
C GLU A 66 -7.19 -32.52 -15.25
N ARG A 67 -7.43 -33.18 -14.11
CA ARG A 67 -6.38 -33.90 -13.35
C ARG A 67 -5.80 -35.09 -14.11
N LEU A 68 -6.64 -35.86 -14.81
CA LEU A 68 -6.17 -36.95 -15.69
C LEU A 68 -5.36 -36.40 -16.89
N LYS A 69 -5.78 -35.28 -17.48
CA LYS A 69 -5.04 -34.62 -18.57
C LYS A 69 -3.69 -34.07 -18.13
N GLN A 70 -3.60 -33.60 -16.89
CA GLN A 70 -2.37 -33.07 -16.30
C GLN A 70 -1.46 -34.17 -15.74
N GLY A 71 -1.85 -35.44 -15.84
CA GLY A 71 -1.06 -36.57 -15.34
C GLY A 71 -0.87 -36.56 -13.82
N VAL A 72 -1.70 -35.81 -13.08
CA VAL A 72 -1.60 -35.71 -11.63
C VAL A 72 -2.17 -37.00 -11.04
N ALA A 73 -1.32 -37.82 -10.44
CA ALA A 73 -1.71 -39.04 -9.75
C ALA A 73 -2.85 -38.74 -8.77
N ALA A 74 -3.85 -39.62 -8.74
CA ALA A 74 -4.91 -39.53 -7.76
C ALA A 74 -4.28 -39.56 -6.36
N PRO A 75 -4.61 -38.63 -5.44
CA PRO A 75 -4.11 -38.72 -4.07
C PRO A 75 -4.73 -39.98 -3.45
N GLY A 76 -3.94 -41.05 -3.36
CA GLY A 76 -4.38 -42.37 -2.95
C GLY A 76 -3.77 -43.48 -3.83
N GLU A 77 -2.44 -43.57 -3.81
CA GLU A 77 -1.78 -44.84 -3.58
C GLU A 77 -1.65 -45.04 -2.06
#